data_AF-A0A1X7UM71-F1
#
_entry.id   AF-A0A1X7UM71-F1
#
_cell.length_a   1.000
_cell.length_b   1.000
_cell.length_c   1.000
_cell.angle_alpha   90.00
_cell.angle_beta   90.00
_cell.angle_gamma   90.00
#
_symmetry.space_group_name_H-M   'P 1'
#
loop_
_entity.id
_entity.type
_entity.pdbx_description
1 polymer ?
#
loop_
_entity_poly.entity_id
_entity_poly.type
_entity_poly.pdbx_seq_one_letter_code
_entity_poly.pdbx_strand_id
1 'polypeptide(L)'
;LEHQLDMYLARVEAVLGTDWGTHIEGQKLRDDGDSFKTKLNPNPVFEEWKKRVESKHLVQGRIFDIVTQRGRGGTYLRLVVNFNEDTISLYKEVRNLRSMNFRIPFSISSMSSQANQLYPHAMCLKETIRTYELTCQKITENDTIRPLVAGLKIDVQDFIKEGVNLSWDSYRLESFVQKFSECVFGFQEKVDEALHHTEKIYTLIGGLGSCEYEASQFSEILDEIQKLVDNLNLRSYTNLTSWVNSLDLKVEEVLMKRLSAAIASWKDCLV
;
A
#
# COMPACT_ATOMS: atom_id res chain seq x y z
N LEU A 1 -1.74 28.36 -28.35
CA LEU A 1 -2.32 29.72 -28.33
C LEU A 1 -1.27 30.77 -28.68
N GLU A 2 -0.18 30.93 -27.94
CA GLU A 2 0.92 31.85 -28.32
C GLU A 2 1.47 31.58 -29.72
N HIS A 3 1.80 30.31 -30.04
CA HIS A 3 2.28 29.94 -31.38
C HIS A 3 1.25 30.21 -32.50
N GLN A 4 -0.05 30.14 -32.19
CA GLN A 4 -1.10 30.46 -33.16
C GLN A 4 -1.22 31.97 -33.35
N LEU A 5 -1.12 32.75 -32.29
CA LEU A 5 -1.07 34.21 -32.36
C LEU A 5 0.15 34.68 -33.17
N ASP A 6 1.33 34.12 -32.91
CA ASP A 6 2.55 34.45 -33.67
C ASP A 6 2.44 34.02 -35.13
N MET A 7 1.80 32.88 -35.42
CA MET A 7 1.51 32.46 -36.80
C MET A 7 0.53 33.42 -37.50
N TYR A 8 -0.51 33.91 -36.80
CA TYR A 8 -1.43 34.90 -37.36
C TYR A 8 -0.76 36.25 -37.58
N LEU A 9 0.07 36.71 -36.64
CA LEU A 9 0.86 37.94 -36.76
C LEU A 9 1.88 37.83 -37.90
N ALA A 10 2.59 36.70 -38.04
CA ALA A 10 3.51 36.45 -39.14
C ALA A 10 2.81 36.37 -40.50
N ARG A 11 1.57 35.86 -40.54
CA ARG A 11 0.76 35.84 -41.77
C ARG A 11 0.26 37.23 -42.15
N VAL A 12 -0.12 38.05 -41.17
CA VAL A 12 -0.48 39.47 -41.38
C VAL A 12 0.73 40.25 -41.89
N GLU A 13 1.91 40.01 -41.32
CA GLU A 13 3.19 40.58 -41.76
C GLU A 13 3.57 40.15 -43.19
N ALA A 14 3.34 38.87 -43.55
CA ALA A 14 3.59 38.37 -44.89
C ALA A 14 2.62 38.92 -45.96
N VAL A 15 1.41 39.32 -45.57
CA VAL A 15 0.38 39.84 -46.49
C VAL A 15 0.50 41.35 -46.69
N LEU A 16 0.86 42.10 -45.65
CA LEU A 16 0.87 43.57 -45.65
C LEU A 16 2.29 44.18 -45.73
N GLY A 17 3.34 43.36 -45.70
CA GLY A 17 4.74 43.81 -45.68
C GLY A 17 5.16 44.30 -44.29
N THR A 18 6.45 44.59 -44.09
CA THR A 18 7.03 44.95 -42.78
C THR A 18 6.45 46.22 -42.15
N ASP A 19 5.84 47.08 -42.95
CA ASP A 19 5.27 48.36 -42.51
C ASP A 19 3.77 48.30 -42.16
N TRP A 20 3.20 47.09 -42.02
CA TRP A 20 1.79 46.88 -41.66
C TRP A 20 1.36 47.60 -40.36
N GLY A 21 2.31 47.83 -39.45
CA GLY A 21 2.09 48.56 -38.20
C GLY A 21 1.86 50.08 -38.35
N THR A 22 2.05 50.66 -39.54
CA THR A 22 1.77 52.09 -39.80
C THR A 22 0.34 52.36 -40.29
N HIS A 23 -0.39 51.33 -40.70
CA HIS A 23 -1.80 51.44 -41.08
C HIS A 23 -2.69 51.50 -39.83
N ILE A 24 -3.76 52.32 -39.85
CA ILE A 24 -4.66 52.51 -38.70
C ILE A 24 -5.26 51.18 -38.20
N GLU A 25 -5.52 50.23 -39.10
CA GLU A 25 -6.01 48.89 -38.76
C GLU A 25 -4.90 47.96 -38.26
N GLY A 26 -3.67 48.12 -38.77
CA GLY A 26 -2.51 47.36 -38.32
C GLY A 26 -2.02 47.79 -36.94
N GLN A 27 -2.18 49.07 -36.59
CA GLN A 27 -1.90 49.59 -35.26
C GLN A 27 -2.87 48.99 -34.22
N LYS A 28 -4.17 48.91 -34.53
CA LYS A 28 -5.15 48.23 -33.66
C LYS A 28 -4.87 46.74 -33.51
N LEU A 29 -4.55 46.04 -34.59
CA LEU A 29 -4.18 44.61 -34.57
C LEU A 29 -2.90 44.35 -33.76
N ARG A 30 -1.94 45.29 -33.81
CA ARG A 30 -0.73 45.25 -33.00
C ARG A 30 -1.03 45.49 -31.53
N ASP A 31 -1.84 46.50 -31.20
CA ASP A 31 -2.23 46.79 -29.82
C ASP A 31 -3.05 45.64 -29.20
N ASP A 32 -3.96 45.04 -29.97
CA ASP A 32 -4.72 43.84 -29.57
C ASP A 32 -3.80 42.62 -29.43
N GLY A 33 -2.82 42.47 -30.34
CA GLY A 33 -1.80 41.43 -30.29
C GLY A 33 -0.89 41.57 -29.06
N ASP A 34 -0.44 42.78 -28.75
CA ASP A 34 0.42 43.10 -27.62
C ASP A 34 -0.35 42.97 -26.29
N SER A 35 -1.63 43.36 -26.25
CA SER A 35 -2.55 43.13 -25.12
C SER A 35 -2.80 41.63 -24.89
N PHE A 36 -2.97 40.86 -25.96
CA PHE A 36 -3.16 39.40 -25.88
C PHE A 36 -1.87 38.69 -25.46
N LYS A 37 -0.70 39.10 -25.96
CA LYS A 37 0.62 38.64 -25.48
C LYS A 37 0.81 38.97 -24.00
N THR A 38 0.42 40.17 -23.57
CA THR A 38 0.55 40.58 -22.16
C THR A 38 -0.30 39.70 -21.24
N LYS A 39 -1.51 39.32 -21.68
CA LYS A 39 -2.42 38.41 -20.95
C LYS A 39 -1.99 36.94 -21.02
N LEU A 40 -1.26 36.55 -22.06
CA LEU A 40 -0.73 35.19 -22.21
C LEU A 40 0.56 34.96 -21.43
N ASN A 41 1.20 36.02 -20.91
CA ASN A 41 2.43 35.92 -20.13
C ASN A 41 2.30 34.91 -18.98
N PRO A 42 3.05 33.81 -19.00
CA PRO A 42 3.02 32.78 -17.96
C PRO A 42 3.89 33.12 -16.73
N ASN A 43 4.73 34.16 -16.83
CA ASN A 43 5.65 34.62 -15.79
C ASN A 43 5.01 34.93 -14.41
N PRO A 44 3.85 35.62 -14.29
CA PRO A 44 3.22 35.85 -12.99
C PRO A 44 2.80 34.54 -12.29
N VAL A 45 2.31 33.56 -13.05
CA VAL A 45 1.95 32.22 -12.54
C VAL A 45 3.21 31.47 -12.08
N PHE A 46 4.32 31.61 -12.81
CA PHE A 46 5.60 31.04 -12.44
C PHE A 46 6.18 31.63 -11.14
N GLU A 47 6.10 32.94 -10.94
CA GLU A 47 6.55 33.59 -9.71
C GLU A 47 5.68 33.23 -8.50
N GLU A 48 4.36 33.13 -8.68
CA GLU A 48 3.45 32.64 -7.64
C GLU A 48 3.76 31.17 -7.28
N TRP A 49 4.00 30.34 -8.29
CA TRP A 49 4.45 28.95 -8.10
C TRP A 49 5.76 28.89 -7.32
N LYS A 50 6.76 29.69 -7.69
CA LYS A 50 8.07 29.72 -7.02
C LYS A 50 7.93 30.08 -5.55
N LYS A 51 7.14 31.11 -5.22
CA LYS A 51 6.85 31.51 -3.84
C LYS A 51 6.14 30.41 -3.04
N ARG A 52 5.21 29.68 -3.68
CA ARG A 52 4.52 28.53 -3.07
C ARG A 52 5.46 27.35 -2.81
N VAL A 53 6.45 27.13 -3.68
CA VAL A 53 7.41 26.02 -3.53
C VAL A 53 8.48 26.36 -2.49
N GLU A 54 9.00 27.59 -2.47
CA GLU A 54 10.03 28.01 -1.50
C GLU A 54 9.51 28.03 -0.06
N SER A 55 8.20 28.26 0.13
CA SER A 55 7.56 28.20 1.45
C SER A 55 7.27 26.78 1.94
N LYS A 56 7.38 25.76 1.08
CA LYS A 56 7.14 24.36 1.44
C LYS A 56 8.46 23.63 1.69
N HIS A 57 8.64 23.10 2.89
CA HIS A 57 9.70 22.13 3.18
C HIS A 57 9.22 20.74 2.79
N LEU A 58 9.69 20.26 1.65
CA LEU A 58 9.04 19.17 0.93
C LEU A 58 9.33 17.78 1.48
N VAL A 59 10.52 17.56 2.06
CA VAL A 59 10.91 16.28 2.68
C VAL A 59 11.99 16.57 3.73
N GLN A 60 11.59 16.72 4.99
CA GLN A 60 12.54 16.75 6.11
C GLN A 60 11.99 15.90 7.25
N GLY A 61 12.86 15.09 7.85
CA GLY A 61 12.55 14.34 9.07
C GLY A 61 12.42 12.84 8.87
N ARG A 62 11.58 12.22 9.71
CA ARG A 62 11.43 10.77 9.84
C ARG A 62 10.61 10.18 8.71
N ILE A 63 10.87 8.90 8.38
CA ILE A 63 10.16 8.18 7.31
C ILE A 63 8.71 7.85 7.68
N PHE A 64 8.45 7.64 8.97
CA PHE A 64 7.12 7.36 9.50
C PHE A 64 6.62 8.51 10.36
N ASP A 65 5.33 8.78 10.23
CA ASP A 65 4.56 9.62 11.11
C ASP A 65 3.41 8.81 11.71
N ILE A 66 3.01 9.15 12.94
CA ILE A 66 1.91 8.50 13.63
C ILE A 66 0.72 9.44 13.57
N VAL A 67 -0.24 9.09 12.72
CA VAL A 67 -1.46 9.90 12.52
C VAL A 67 -2.58 9.31 13.37
N THR A 68 -3.25 10.17 14.13
CA THR A 68 -4.49 9.79 14.81
C THR A 68 -5.62 9.70 13.79
N GLN A 69 -6.22 8.52 13.63
CA GLN A 69 -7.37 8.33 12.77
C GLN A 69 -8.63 8.07 13.62
N ARG A 70 -9.72 8.75 13.27
CA ARG A 70 -11.03 8.52 13.88
C ARG A 70 -11.80 7.51 13.04
N GLY A 71 -12.27 6.43 13.66
CA GLY A 71 -13.11 5.41 13.03
C GLY A 71 -14.36 5.09 13.84
N ARG A 72 -15.15 4.13 13.37
CA ARG A 72 -16.46 3.75 13.96
C ARG A 72 -16.40 3.24 15.40
N GLY A 73 -15.21 2.89 15.91
CA GLY A 73 -14.99 2.36 17.27
C GLY A 73 -14.11 3.22 18.18
N GLY A 74 -13.76 4.45 17.77
CA GLY A 74 -12.91 5.35 18.56
C GLY A 74 -11.75 5.99 17.77
N THR A 75 -10.82 6.60 18.49
CA THR A 75 -9.57 7.13 17.93
C THR A 75 -8.50 6.06 18.03
N TYR A 76 -7.90 5.67 16.90
CA TYR A 76 -6.77 4.74 16.86
C TYR A 76 -5.59 5.40 16.15
N LEU A 77 -4.38 4.96 16.50
CA LEU A 77 -3.15 5.44 15.90
C LEU A 77 -2.84 4.60 14.67
N ARG A 78 -2.57 5.26 13.54
CA ARG A 78 -2.16 4.62 12.29
C ARG A 78 -0.74 5.07 11.95
N LEU A 79 0.10 4.12 11.57
CA LEU A 79 1.41 4.39 11.01
C LEU A 79 1.23 4.87 9.56
N VAL A 80 1.66 6.08 9.25
CA VAL A 80 1.59 6.65 7.91
C VAL A 80 3.00 7.00 7.46
N VAL A 81 3.32 6.74 6.19
CA VAL A 81 4.59 7.19 5.61
C VAL A 81 4.52 8.71 5.47
N ASN A 82 5.49 9.41 6.07
CA ASN A 82 5.63 10.85 5.99
C ASN A 82 6.13 11.27 4.60
N PHE A 83 5.23 11.17 3.62
CA PHE A 83 5.49 11.56 2.24
C PHE A 83 4.28 12.28 1.65
N ASN A 84 4.42 13.59 1.54
CA ASN A 84 3.39 14.51 1.08
C ASN A 84 3.08 14.29 -0.40
N GLU A 85 1.80 14.32 -0.77
CA GLU A 85 1.39 14.28 -2.19
C GLU A 85 1.90 15.48 -2.99
N ASP A 86 2.12 16.61 -2.31
CA ASP A 86 2.78 17.81 -2.85
C ASP A 86 4.16 17.52 -3.45
N THR A 87 4.87 16.51 -2.94
CA THR A 87 6.17 16.07 -3.46
C THR A 87 6.05 15.47 -4.86
N ILE A 88 4.93 14.80 -5.14
CA ILE A 88 4.61 14.24 -6.46
C ILE A 88 4.32 15.36 -7.45
N SER A 89 3.54 16.33 -7.01
CA SER A 89 3.22 17.51 -7.81
C SER A 89 4.47 18.30 -8.16
N LEU A 90 5.41 18.47 -7.22
CA LEU A 90 6.61 19.27 -7.45
C LEU A 90 7.45 18.76 -8.62
N TYR A 91 7.82 17.47 -8.65
CA TYR A 91 8.71 17.00 -9.72
C TYR A 91 8.00 16.95 -11.08
N LYS A 92 6.68 16.73 -11.10
CA LYS A 92 5.84 16.85 -12.31
C LYS A 92 5.80 18.30 -12.80
N GLU A 93 5.59 19.25 -11.90
CA GLU A 93 5.60 20.70 -12.18
C GLU A 93 6.98 21.16 -12.69
N VAL A 94 8.08 20.76 -12.04
CA VAL A 94 9.46 21.07 -12.46
C VAL A 94 9.77 20.48 -13.84
N ARG A 95 9.33 19.24 -14.12
CA ARG A 95 9.47 18.64 -15.46
C ARG A 95 8.71 19.43 -16.52
N ASN A 96 7.47 19.82 -16.25
CA ASN A 96 6.64 20.60 -17.17
C ASN A 96 7.23 22.00 -17.42
N LEU A 97 7.68 22.68 -16.36
CA LEU A 97 8.32 23.99 -16.45
C LEU A 97 9.64 23.93 -17.23
N ARG A 98 10.42 22.87 -17.05
CA ARG A 98 11.63 22.62 -17.84
C ARG A 98 11.30 22.40 -19.32
N SER A 99 10.21 21.67 -19.61
CA SER A 99 9.73 21.47 -20.98
C SER A 99 9.25 22.76 -21.65
N MET A 100 8.82 23.75 -20.87
CA MET A 100 8.43 25.09 -21.34
C MET A 100 9.60 26.09 -21.33
N ASN A 101 10.84 25.62 -21.16
CA ASN A 101 12.07 26.44 -21.14
C ASN A 101 12.14 27.51 -20.03
N PHE A 102 11.37 27.38 -18.94
CA PHE A 102 11.53 28.28 -17.79
C PHE A 102 12.85 28.03 -17.05
N ARG A 103 13.46 29.11 -16.56
CA ARG A 103 14.67 29.03 -15.71
C ARG A 103 14.26 28.75 -14.27
N ILE A 104 14.34 27.49 -13.88
CA ILE A 104 14.02 27.05 -12.51
C ILE A 104 15.25 27.27 -11.62
N PRO A 105 15.09 27.87 -10.41
CA PRO A 105 16.17 27.98 -9.43
C PRO A 105 16.79 26.62 -9.10
N PHE A 106 18.12 26.60 -8.90
CA PHE A 106 18.86 25.37 -8.59
C PHE A 106 18.34 24.66 -7.34
N SER A 107 17.96 25.42 -6.30
CA SER A 107 17.38 24.89 -5.06
C SER A 107 16.14 24.02 -5.32
N ILE A 108 15.21 24.51 -6.13
CA ILE A 108 13.97 23.80 -6.48
C ILE A 108 14.25 22.59 -7.38
N SER A 109 15.19 22.74 -8.32
CA SER A 109 15.63 21.65 -9.20
C SER A 109 16.28 20.51 -8.41
N SER A 110 17.16 20.84 -7.45
CA SER A 110 17.82 19.86 -6.58
C SER A 110 16.81 19.16 -5.67
N MET A 111 15.90 19.91 -5.05
CA MET A 111 14.82 19.36 -4.22
C MET A 111 13.90 18.44 -5.03
N SER A 112 13.55 18.81 -6.27
CA SER A 112 12.77 17.97 -7.17
C SER A 112 13.50 16.68 -7.56
N SER A 113 14.82 16.74 -7.76
CA SER A 113 15.62 15.56 -8.07
C SER A 113 15.67 14.59 -6.88
N GLN A 114 15.87 15.10 -5.66
CA GLN A 114 15.85 14.31 -4.43
C GLN A 114 14.47 13.69 -4.20
N ALA A 115 13.39 14.46 -4.36
CA ALA A 115 12.02 13.98 -4.31
C ALA A 115 11.75 12.83 -5.30
N ASN A 116 12.24 12.95 -6.54
CA ASN A 116 12.08 11.92 -7.56
C ASN A 116 12.84 10.63 -7.21
N GLN A 117 14.01 10.74 -6.58
CA GLN A 117 14.78 9.58 -6.11
C GLN A 117 14.10 8.87 -4.93
N LEU A 118 13.53 9.61 -3.98
CA LEU A 118 12.89 9.04 -2.79
C LEU A 118 11.47 8.50 -3.08
N TYR A 119 10.85 8.94 -4.16
CA TYR A 119 9.46 8.59 -4.51
C TYR A 119 9.20 7.07 -4.60
N PRO A 120 9.99 6.26 -5.34
CA PRO A 120 9.77 4.82 -5.42
C PRO A 120 9.83 4.14 -4.05
N HIS A 121 10.78 4.54 -3.20
CA HIS A 121 10.91 3.99 -1.85
C HIS A 121 9.71 4.37 -0.96
N ALA A 122 9.25 5.62 -1.03
CA ALA A 122 8.08 6.07 -0.30
C ALA A 122 6.79 5.36 -0.74
N MET A 123 6.61 5.13 -2.04
CA MET A 123 5.47 4.37 -2.57
C MET A 123 5.53 2.90 -2.15
N CYS A 124 6.71 2.28 -2.21
CA CYS A 124 6.91 0.91 -1.72
C CYS A 124 6.55 0.81 -0.22
N LEU A 125 7.02 1.73 0.62
CA LEU A 125 6.68 1.76 2.04
C LEU A 125 5.18 1.97 2.30
N LYS A 126 4.51 2.82 1.50
CA LYS A 126 3.06 3.02 1.62
C LYS A 126 2.31 1.73 1.29
N GLU A 127 2.73 1.03 0.24
CA GLU A 127 2.12 -0.23 -0.16
C GLU A 127 2.40 -1.34 0.84
N THR A 128 3.62 -1.48 1.35
CA THR A 128 3.94 -2.51 2.35
C THR A 128 3.19 -2.29 3.66
N ILE A 129 3.05 -1.05 4.14
CA ILE A 129 2.18 -0.76 5.31
C ILE A 129 0.73 -1.13 5.01
N ARG A 130 0.21 -0.77 3.83
CA ARG A 130 -1.15 -1.12 3.44
C ARG A 130 -1.36 -2.64 3.43
N THR A 131 -0.44 -3.39 2.86
CA THR A 131 -0.45 -4.86 2.86
C THR A 131 -0.42 -5.44 4.28
N TYR A 132 0.40 -4.87 5.17
CA TYR A 132 0.43 -5.25 6.58
C TYR A 132 -0.90 -4.96 7.29
N GLU A 133 -1.53 -3.82 7.03
CA GLU A 133 -2.84 -3.51 7.61
C GLU A 133 -3.94 -4.47 7.13
N LEU A 134 -3.97 -4.78 5.84
CA LEU A 134 -4.94 -5.70 5.24
C LEU A 134 -4.74 -7.12 5.80
N THR A 135 -3.50 -7.59 5.90
CA THR A 135 -3.20 -8.90 6.51
C THR A 135 -3.57 -8.94 8.00
N CYS A 136 -3.34 -7.86 8.75
CA CYS A 136 -3.80 -7.75 10.13
C CYS A 136 -5.34 -7.77 10.26
N GLN A 137 -6.07 -7.18 9.31
CA GLN A 137 -7.53 -7.26 9.27
C GLN A 137 -7.99 -8.71 9.04
N LYS A 138 -7.43 -9.41 8.04
CA LYS A 138 -7.72 -10.84 7.78
C LYS A 138 -7.48 -11.72 9.01
N ILE A 139 -6.41 -11.46 9.78
CA ILE A 139 -6.11 -12.20 11.02
C ILE A 139 -7.13 -11.86 12.12
N THR A 140 -7.63 -10.63 12.17
CA THR A 140 -8.63 -10.22 13.17
C THR A 140 -9.99 -10.82 12.87
N GLU A 141 -10.32 -11.05 11.60
CA GLU A 141 -11.51 -11.78 11.18
C GLU A 141 -11.42 -13.28 11.53
N ASN A 142 -10.21 -13.86 11.51
CA ASN A 142 -9.97 -15.28 11.78
C ASN A 142 -9.21 -15.51 13.10
N ASP A 143 -9.94 -15.54 14.20
CA ASP A 143 -9.38 -15.62 15.56
C ASP A 143 -8.57 -16.91 15.83
N THR A 144 -8.81 -17.97 15.07
CA THR A 144 -8.15 -19.28 15.19
C THR A 144 -6.67 -19.24 14.80
N ILE A 145 -6.27 -18.32 13.92
CA ILE A 145 -4.91 -18.26 13.34
C ILE A 145 -4.03 -17.26 14.09
N ARG A 146 -4.63 -16.38 14.90
CA ARG A 146 -3.92 -15.41 15.74
C ARG A 146 -2.72 -15.98 16.51
N PRO A 147 -2.80 -17.16 17.18
CA PRO A 147 -1.65 -17.70 17.90
C PRO A 147 -0.49 -18.16 16.99
N LEU A 148 -0.80 -18.70 15.81
CA LEU A 148 0.18 -19.23 14.84
C LEU A 148 1.05 -18.12 14.24
N VAL A 149 0.42 -16.97 13.99
CA VAL A 149 1.03 -15.83 13.30
C VAL A 149 1.70 -14.85 14.27
N ALA A 150 1.57 -15.07 15.57
CA ALA A 150 2.07 -14.16 16.60
C ALA A 150 3.58 -13.86 16.47
N GLY A 151 4.42 -14.88 16.22
CA GLY A 151 5.87 -14.67 16.04
C GLY A 151 6.20 -13.85 14.80
N LEU A 152 5.60 -14.19 13.66
CA LEU A 152 5.82 -13.45 12.41
C LEU A 152 5.34 -11.99 12.53
N LYS A 153 4.27 -11.75 13.31
CA LYS A 153 3.79 -10.40 13.60
C LYS A 153 4.80 -9.60 14.44
N ILE A 154 5.49 -10.25 15.38
CA ILE A 154 6.54 -9.62 16.17
C ILE A 154 7.72 -9.24 15.27
N ASP A 155 8.14 -10.12 14.36
CA ASP A 155 9.23 -9.84 13.42
C ASP A 155 8.95 -8.58 12.59
N VAL A 156 7.74 -8.46 12.03
CA VAL A 156 7.31 -7.27 11.28
C VAL A 156 7.28 -6.03 12.20
N GLN A 157 6.81 -6.17 13.43
CA GLN A 157 6.78 -5.07 14.40
C GLN A 157 8.19 -4.61 14.81
N ASP A 158 9.17 -5.50 14.85
CA ASP A 158 10.55 -5.15 15.15
C ASP A 158 11.19 -4.35 14.00
N PHE A 159 10.89 -4.69 12.75
CA PHE A 159 11.26 -3.84 11.62
C PHE A 159 10.56 -2.46 11.66
N ILE A 160 9.29 -2.39 12.08
CA ILE A 160 8.60 -1.11 12.27
C ILE A 160 9.31 -0.27 13.35
N LYS A 161 9.71 -0.88 14.48
CA LYS A 161 10.46 -0.19 15.55
C LYS A 161 11.80 0.34 15.04
N GLU A 162 12.53 -0.43 14.24
CA GLU A 162 13.76 0.03 13.60
C GLU A 162 13.49 1.23 12.68
N GLY A 163 12.44 1.13 11.86
CA GLY A 163 12.12 2.16 10.88
C GLY A 163 11.58 3.47 11.45
N VAL A 164 10.94 3.48 12.63
CA VAL A 164 10.48 4.72 13.30
C VAL A 164 11.66 5.66 13.63
N ASN A 165 12.87 5.10 13.81
CA ASN A 165 14.07 5.87 14.09
C ASN A 165 14.80 6.35 12.83
N LEU A 166 14.39 5.91 11.64
CA LEU A 166 15.05 6.25 10.37
C LEU A 166 14.54 7.58 9.79
N SER A 167 15.45 8.32 9.17
CA SER A 167 15.17 9.51 8.37
C SER A 167 15.36 9.23 6.88
N TRP A 168 14.75 10.08 6.04
CA TRP A 168 14.84 10.00 4.58
C TRP A 168 16.27 10.15 4.04
N ASP A 169 17.17 10.77 4.81
CA ASP A 169 18.58 10.98 4.44
C ASP A 169 19.51 9.82 4.86
N SER A 170 18.96 8.75 5.45
CA SER A 170 19.76 7.63 5.92
C SER A 170 20.27 6.77 4.76
N TYR A 171 21.57 6.47 4.76
CA TYR A 171 22.19 5.57 3.78
C TYR A 171 21.61 4.15 3.81
N ARG A 172 20.98 3.75 4.92
CA ARG A 172 20.39 2.42 5.08
C ARG A 172 18.97 2.31 4.51
N LEU A 173 18.36 3.43 4.09
CA LEU A 173 16.95 3.49 3.71
C LEU A 173 16.60 2.47 2.62
N GLU A 174 17.39 2.38 1.57
CA GLU A 174 17.12 1.48 0.44
C GLU A 174 17.12 0.00 0.87
N SER A 175 18.18 -0.42 1.58
CA SER A 175 18.28 -1.79 2.11
C SER A 175 17.19 -2.11 3.15
N PHE A 176 16.78 -1.11 3.94
CA PHE A 176 15.67 -1.27 4.88
C PHE A 176 14.34 -1.45 4.16
N VAL A 177 14.03 -0.61 3.16
CA VAL A 177 12.78 -0.69 2.39
C VAL A 177 12.66 -2.06 1.73
N GLN A 178 13.75 -2.57 1.15
CA GLN A 178 13.77 -3.89 0.52
C GLN A 178 13.51 -5.01 1.55
N LYS A 179 14.28 -5.06 2.65
CA LYS A 179 14.11 -6.09 3.69
C LYS A 179 12.74 -6.04 4.35
N PHE A 180 12.23 -4.84 4.62
CA PHE A 180 10.91 -4.66 5.19
C PHE A 180 9.83 -5.16 4.24
N SER A 181 9.95 -4.83 2.95
CA SER A 181 9.03 -5.32 1.92
C SER A 181 9.04 -6.84 1.83
N GLU A 182 10.22 -7.46 1.77
CA GLU A 182 10.37 -8.92 1.73
C GLU A 182 9.78 -9.59 2.99
N CYS A 183 10.00 -9.01 4.17
CA CYS A 183 9.43 -9.49 5.42
C CYS A 183 7.89 -9.42 5.44
N VAL A 184 7.31 -8.29 5.01
CA VAL A 184 5.85 -8.12 4.96
C VAL A 184 5.21 -9.02 3.90
N PHE A 185 5.84 -9.20 2.73
CA PHE A 185 5.34 -10.13 1.72
C PHE A 185 5.43 -11.59 2.20
N GLY A 186 6.55 -11.98 2.81
CA GLY A 186 6.68 -13.31 3.42
C GLY A 186 5.68 -13.53 4.56
N PHE A 187 5.36 -12.48 5.33
CA PHE A 187 4.29 -12.51 6.33
C PHE A 187 2.93 -12.74 5.69
N GLN A 188 2.60 -12.00 4.62
CA GLN A 188 1.35 -12.17 3.88
C GLN A 188 1.21 -13.59 3.34
N GLU A 189 2.23 -14.12 2.65
CA GLU A 189 2.20 -15.46 2.08
C GLU A 189 1.98 -16.53 3.15
N LYS A 190 2.69 -16.43 4.28
CA LYS A 190 2.52 -17.36 5.41
C LYS A 190 1.12 -17.27 6.04
N VAL A 191 0.56 -16.07 6.13
CA VAL A 191 -0.81 -15.87 6.64
C VAL A 191 -1.84 -16.48 5.70
N ASP A 192 -1.73 -16.21 4.40
CA ASP A 192 -2.66 -16.75 3.40
C ASP A 192 -2.54 -18.29 3.30
N GLU A 193 -1.34 -18.85 3.42
CA GLU A 193 -1.13 -20.31 3.49
C GLU A 193 -1.70 -20.93 4.79
N ALA A 194 -1.48 -20.29 5.94
CA ALA A 194 -2.04 -20.75 7.22
C ALA A 194 -3.57 -20.72 7.21
N LEU A 195 -4.17 -19.70 6.60
CA LEU A 195 -5.61 -19.60 6.37
C LEU A 195 -6.11 -20.77 5.53
N HIS A 196 -5.49 -21.03 4.38
CA HIS A 196 -5.87 -22.13 3.49
C HIS A 196 -5.79 -23.50 4.17
N HIS A 197 -4.71 -23.79 4.91
CA HIS A 197 -4.58 -25.04 5.63
C HIS A 197 -5.62 -25.16 6.76
N THR A 198 -5.88 -24.07 7.47
CA THR A 198 -6.88 -24.04 8.56
C THR A 198 -8.29 -24.28 8.03
N GLU A 199 -8.67 -23.67 6.90
CA GLU A 199 -9.97 -23.91 6.25
C GLU A 199 -10.14 -25.36 5.81
N LYS A 200 -9.08 -25.97 5.24
CA LYS A 200 -9.08 -27.39 4.89
C LYS A 200 -9.28 -28.27 6.11
N ILE A 201 -8.56 -28.01 7.20
CA ILE A 201 -8.70 -28.81 8.43
C ILE A 201 -10.11 -28.68 8.99
N TYR A 202 -10.71 -27.49 9.02
CA TYR A 202 -12.10 -27.34 9.47
C TYR A 202 -13.10 -28.06 8.55
N THR A 203 -12.82 -28.13 7.25
CA THR A 203 -13.64 -28.91 6.30
C THR A 203 -13.54 -30.41 6.59
N LEU A 204 -12.32 -30.92 6.86
CA LEU A 204 -12.09 -32.32 7.25
C LEU A 204 -12.75 -32.66 8.59
N ILE A 205 -12.66 -31.77 9.58
CA ILE A 205 -13.36 -31.91 10.87
C ILE A 205 -14.89 -31.91 10.67
N GLY A 206 -15.40 -31.11 9.74
CA GLY A 206 -16.80 -31.16 9.33
C GLY A 206 -17.18 -32.52 8.70
N GLY A 207 -16.32 -33.05 7.83
CA GLY A 207 -16.47 -34.38 7.21
C GLY A 207 -16.45 -35.53 8.22
N LEU A 208 -15.64 -35.41 9.28
CA LEU A 208 -15.65 -36.30 10.46
C LEU A 208 -17.03 -36.36 11.14
N GLY A 209 -17.86 -35.32 11.02
CA GLY A 209 -19.23 -35.32 11.51
C GLY A 209 -20.23 -36.09 10.63
N SER A 210 -20.01 -36.16 9.31
CA SER A 210 -20.95 -36.71 8.32
C SER A 210 -20.56 -38.06 7.71
N CYS A 211 -19.34 -38.52 7.97
CA CYS A 211 -18.81 -39.78 7.45
C CYS A 211 -19.64 -41.00 7.92
N GLU A 212 -19.49 -42.17 7.29
CA GLU A 212 -20.14 -43.41 7.73
C GLU A 212 -19.43 -43.98 8.98
N TYR A 213 -20.07 -44.87 9.73
CA TYR A 213 -19.47 -45.46 10.95
C TYR A 213 -18.44 -46.54 10.57
N GLU A 214 -17.35 -46.15 9.92
CA GLU A 214 -16.28 -47.03 9.49
C GLU A 214 -14.93 -46.54 10.03
N ALA A 215 -14.20 -47.43 10.74
CA ALA A 215 -12.93 -47.08 11.38
C ALA A 215 -11.82 -46.67 10.37
N SER A 216 -11.87 -47.24 9.16
CA SER A 216 -10.96 -46.92 8.05
C SER A 216 -11.07 -45.45 7.62
N GLN A 217 -12.30 -44.98 7.41
CA GLN A 217 -12.59 -43.61 6.96
C GLN A 217 -12.20 -42.57 8.03
N PHE A 218 -12.39 -42.88 9.32
CA PHE A 218 -11.91 -42.03 10.41
C PHE A 218 -10.39 -41.91 10.44
N SER A 219 -9.69 -43.03 10.30
CA SER A 219 -8.21 -43.03 10.28
C SER A 219 -7.67 -42.22 9.12
N GLU A 220 -8.26 -42.34 7.92
CA GLU A 220 -7.80 -41.62 6.74
C GLU A 220 -7.95 -40.09 6.89
N ILE A 221 -9.08 -39.62 7.43
CA ILE A 221 -9.30 -38.20 7.68
C ILE A 221 -8.34 -37.67 8.76
N LEU A 222 -8.13 -38.42 9.84
CA LEU A 222 -7.20 -38.03 10.90
C LEU A 222 -5.74 -38.00 10.40
N ASP A 223 -5.34 -38.94 9.55
CA ASP A 223 -4.03 -38.96 8.91
C ASP A 223 -3.84 -37.76 7.98
N GLU A 224 -4.89 -37.33 7.27
CA GLU A 224 -4.84 -36.12 6.43
C GLU A 224 -4.72 -34.84 7.28
N ILE A 225 -5.46 -34.75 8.38
CA ILE A 225 -5.32 -33.64 9.36
C ILE A 225 -3.90 -33.61 9.91
N GLN A 226 -3.34 -34.76 10.31
CA GLN A 226 -1.97 -34.83 10.85
C GLN A 226 -0.94 -34.38 9.80
N LYS A 227 -1.07 -34.77 8.53
CA LYS A 227 -0.20 -34.28 7.44
C LYS A 227 -0.27 -32.77 7.29
N LEU A 228 -1.45 -32.16 7.42
CA LEU A 228 -1.60 -30.70 7.35
C LEU A 228 -0.94 -30.01 8.57
N VAL A 229 -1.07 -30.59 9.77
CA VAL A 229 -0.40 -30.11 10.99
C VAL A 229 1.12 -30.23 10.86
N ASP A 230 1.64 -31.33 10.33
CA ASP A 230 3.08 -31.54 10.13
C ASP A 230 3.66 -30.54 9.12
N ASN A 231 2.91 -30.24 8.05
CA ASN A 231 3.27 -29.19 7.08
C ASN A 231 3.35 -27.81 7.74
N LEU A 232 2.46 -27.49 8.68
CA LEU A 232 2.53 -26.26 9.47
C LEU A 232 3.78 -26.27 10.38
N ASN A 233 4.11 -27.41 10.99
CA ASN A 233 5.28 -27.54 11.86
C ASN A 233 6.62 -27.26 11.13
N LEU A 234 6.75 -27.75 9.89
CA LEU A 234 7.94 -27.52 9.05
C LEU A 234 8.22 -26.03 8.77
N ARG A 235 7.21 -25.15 8.88
CA ARG A 235 7.33 -23.72 8.58
C ARG A 235 7.60 -22.83 9.80
N SER A 236 7.90 -23.43 10.96
CA SER A 236 8.30 -22.71 12.19
C SER A 236 7.27 -21.67 12.68
N TYR A 237 5.98 -21.96 12.57
CA TYR A 237 4.95 -21.13 13.22
C TYR A 237 5.10 -21.17 14.74
N THR A 238 4.91 -20.03 15.39
CA THR A 238 4.98 -19.93 16.85
C THR A 238 3.68 -20.44 17.46
N ASN A 239 3.75 -21.02 18.66
CA ASN A 239 2.56 -21.51 19.40
C ASN A 239 1.73 -22.60 18.70
N LEU A 240 2.34 -23.37 17.78
CA LEU A 240 1.67 -24.50 17.14
C LEU A 240 1.08 -25.47 18.17
N THR A 241 1.79 -25.76 19.27
CA THR A 241 1.31 -26.66 20.33
C THR A 241 0.00 -26.18 20.95
N SER A 242 -0.15 -24.88 21.22
CA SER A 242 -1.40 -24.34 21.77
C SER A 242 -2.54 -24.42 20.76
N TRP A 243 -2.23 -24.25 19.48
CA TRP A 243 -3.22 -24.34 18.42
C TRP A 243 -3.64 -25.80 18.15
N VAL A 244 -2.70 -26.74 18.12
CA VAL A 244 -2.97 -28.19 18.00
C VAL A 244 -3.85 -28.65 19.16
N ASN A 245 -3.56 -28.24 20.40
CA ASN A 245 -4.44 -28.58 21.55
C ASN A 245 -5.87 -28.07 21.35
N SER A 246 -6.05 -26.87 20.78
CA SER A 246 -7.40 -26.34 20.49
C SER A 246 -8.10 -27.09 19.37
N LEU A 247 -7.33 -27.66 18.44
CA LEU A 247 -7.79 -28.48 17.34
C LEU A 247 -8.21 -29.87 17.85
N ASP A 248 -7.40 -30.49 18.70
CA ASP A 248 -7.68 -31.77 19.35
C ASP A 248 -8.97 -31.69 20.17
N LEU A 249 -9.15 -30.65 20.98
CA LEU A 249 -10.41 -30.42 21.71
C LEU A 249 -11.62 -30.33 20.78
N LYS A 250 -11.46 -29.72 19.60
CA LYS A 250 -12.54 -29.61 18.60
C LYS A 250 -12.86 -30.98 17.98
N VAL A 251 -11.84 -31.77 17.66
CA VAL A 251 -11.97 -33.13 17.13
C VAL A 251 -12.64 -34.04 18.17
N GLU A 252 -12.20 -33.97 19.44
CA GLU A 252 -12.81 -34.67 20.56
C GLU A 252 -14.29 -34.32 20.71
N GLU A 253 -14.66 -33.04 20.64
CA GLU A 253 -16.06 -32.61 20.74
C GLU A 253 -16.92 -33.22 19.62
N VAL A 254 -16.42 -33.25 18.38
CA VAL A 254 -17.12 -33.83 17.23
C VAL A 254 -17.27 -35.35 17.38
N LEU A 255 -16.20 -36.04 17.77
CA LEU A 255 -16.22 -37.48 18.00
C LEU A 255 -17.14 -37.86 19.16
N MET A 256 -17.14 -37.09 20.25
CA MET A 256 -18.02 -37.31 21.41
C MET A 256 -19.49 -37.15 21.05
N LYS A 257 -19.84 -36.09 20.30
CA LYS A 257 -21.21 -35.91 19.79
C LYS A 257 -21.64 -37.10 18.94
N ARG A 258 -20.76 -37.55 18.05
CA ARG A 258 -21.04 -38.67 17.14
C ARG A 258 -21.16 -40.01 17.88
N LEU A 259 -20.29 -40.26 18.86
CA LEU A 259 -20.38 -41.43 19.75
C LEU A 259 -21.70 -41.45 20.53
N SER A 260 -22.12 -40.29 21.08
CA SER A 260 -23.38 -40.20 21.81
C SER A 260 -24.60 -40.49 20.92
N ALA A 261 -24.59 -40.05 19.66
CA ALA A 261 -25.62 -40.35 18.68
C ALA A 261 -25.62 -41.84 18.29
N ALA A 262 -24.45 -42.46 18.14
CA ALA A 262 -24.33 -43.89 17.89
C ALA A 262 -24.87 -44.72 19.06
N ILE A 263 -24.52 -44.37 20.31
CA ILE A 263 -25.02 -45.05 21.52
C ILE A 263 -26.55 -44.92 21.64
N ALA A 264 -27.11 -43.75 21.32
CA ALA A 264 -28.56 -43.56 21.30
C ALA A 264 -29.24 -44.47 20.25
N SER A 265 -28.71 -44.49 19.02
CA SER A 265 -29.21 -45.37 17.95
C SER A 265 -29.10 -46.85 18.31
N TRP A 266 -27.99 -47.27 18.92
CA TRP A 266 -27.81 -48.64 19.38
C TRP A 266 -28.79 -49.01 20.49
N LYS A 267 -29.07 -48.09 21.41
CA LYS A 267 -30.08 -48.29 22.45
C LYS A 267 -31.48 -48.44 21.85
N ASP A 268 -31.82 -47.65 20.84
CA ASP A 268 -33.12 -47.74 20.16
C ASP A 268 -33.27 -49.03 19.33
N CYS A 269 -32.19 -49.59 18.79
CA CYS A 269 -32.20 -50.90 18.12
C CYS A 269 -32.23 -52.10 19.07
N LEU A 270 -31.81 -51.91 20.33
CA LEU A 270 -31.75 -52.98 21.35
C LEU A 270 -33.06 -53.12 22.16
N VAL A 271 -33.97 -52.14 22.06
CA VAL A 271 -35.32 -52.15 22.67
C VAL A 271 -36.33 -52.66 21.65
#